data_AF-A0A8C3AFA5-F1
#
_entry.id   AF-A0A8C3AFA5-F1
#
_cell.length_a   1.000
_cell.length_b   1.000
_cell.length_c   1.000
_cell.angle_alpha   90.00
_cell.angle_beta   90.00
_cell.angle_gamma   90.00
#
_symmetry.space_group_name_H-M   'P 1'
#
loop_
_entity.id
_entity.type
_entity.pdbx_description
1 polymer ?
#
loop_
_entity_poly.entity_id
_entity_poly.type
_entity_poly.pdbx_seq_one_letter_code
_entity_poly.pdbx_strand_id
1 'polypeptide(L)'
;MVPFHLQCAESYFGIPCRVVYESLVSQINKWKTLAGCTMGGQRCLYKLQTSSVHFIAAKHTSPLERFVDHINFRLVSFHFFTCCHVSAMSISETWYAIKDHGTNYCNLYNLIEGSGLTEAGGYKEVTSDFLCTQRSSANCTVY
;
A
#
# COMPACT_ATOMS: atom_id res chain seq x y z
N MET A 1 19.44 16.95 0.16
CA MET A 1 19.75 15.52 0.05
C MET A 1 18.59 14.78 0.72
N VAL A 2 17.66 14.21 -0.05
CA VAL A 2 16.50 13.50 0.50
C VAL A 2 16.92 12.05 0.73
N PRO A 3 16.69 11.43 1.90
CA PRO A 3 17.17 10.08 2.14
C PRO A 3 16.52 9.11 1.15
N PHE A 4 17.30 8.13 0.69
CA PHE A 4 16.93 7.04 -0.24
C PHE A 4 15.86 6.06 0.33
N HIS A 5 15.08 6.48 1.32
CA HIS A 5 14.12 5.69 2.09
C HIS A 5 12.66 6.14 1.87
N LEU A 6 12.34 6.69 0.68
CA LEU A 6 11.02 7.31 0.44
C LEU A 6 9.99 6.38 -0.23
N GLN A 7 10.33 5.15 -0.58
CA GLN A 7 9.47 4.23 -1.34
C GLN A 7 9.63 2.80 -0.82
N CYS A 8 8.54 2.20 -0.35
CA CYS A 8 8.53 0.84 0.19
C CYS A 8 8.31 -0.24 -0.89
N ALA A 9 7.57 0.09 -1.95
CA ALA A 9 7.29 -0.84 -3.05
C ALA A 9 7.09 -0.08 -4.36
N GLU A 10 7.74 -0.56 -5.42
CA GLU A 10 7.49 -0.14 -6.79
C GLU A 10 6.71 -1.24 -7.52
N SER A 11 5.57 -0.93 -8.10
CA SER A 11 4.72 -1.88 -8.82
C SER A 11 4.49 -1.45 -10.25
N TYR A 12 4.56 -2.39 -11.18
CA TYR A 12 4.32 -2.18 -12.60
C TYR A 12 3.11 -2.99 -13.01
N PHE A 13 2.26 -2.40 -13.85
CA PHE A 13 1.03 -3.00 -14.34
C PHE A 13 0.93 -2.81 -15.86
N GLY A 14 0.54 -3.85 -16.57
CA GLY A 14 0.17 -3.81 -17.99
C GLY A 14 -1.25 -3.32 -18.25
N ILE A 15 -1.79 -2.49 -17.34
CA ILE A 15 -3.11 -1.88 -17.43
C ILE A 15 -3.02 -0.36 -17.14
N PRO A 16 -3.98 0.46 -17.62
CA PRO A 16 -3.93 1.91 -17.45
C PRO A 16 -3.98 2.34 -15.98
N CYS A 17 -3.29 3.43 -15.63
CA CYS A 17 -3.29 3.94 -14.25
C CYS A 17 -4.68 4.30 -13.73
N ARG A 18 -5.61 4.65 -14.60
CA ARG A 18 -7.01 4.89 -14.20
C ARG A 18 -7.63 3.64 -13.57
N VAL A 19 -7.42 2.47 -14.17
CA VAL A 19 -7.94 1.19 -13.64
C VAL A 19 -7.28 0.86 -12.31
N VAL A 20 -5.95 1.00 -12.22
CA VAL A 20 -5.19 0.80 -10.98
C VAL A 20 -5.68 1.73 -9.87
N TYR A 21 -5.86 3.02 -10.18
CA TYR A 21 -6.38 4.03 -9.28
C TYR A 21 -7.78 3.68 -8.75
N GLU A 22 -8.72 3.36 -9.66
CA GLU A 22 -10.09 3.02 -9.31
C GLU A 22 -10.14 1.76 -8.42
N SER A 23 -9.34 0.74 -8.73
CA SER A 23 -9.21 -0.49 -7.92
C SER A 23 -8.69 -0.19 -6.51
N LEU A 24 -7.63 0.61 -6.37
CA LEU A 24 -7.06 0.97 -5.07
C LEU A 24 -8.03 1.80 -4.23
N VAL A 25 -8.65 2.83 -4.81
CA VAL A 25 -9.61 3.67 -4.09
C VAL A 25 -10.84 2.87 -3.68
N SER A 26 -11.34 1.99 -4.55
CA SER A 26 -12.44 1.08 -4.23
C SER A 26 -12.08 0.19 -3.05
N GLN A 27 -10.87 -0.39 -3.05
CA GLN A 27 -10.40 -1.27 -1.99
C GLN A 27 -10.23 -0.56 -0.64
N ILE A 28 -9.65 0.64 -0.64
CA ILE A 28 -9.53 1.48 0.57
C ILE A 28 -10.92 1.73 1.16
N ASN A 29 -11.90 2.07 0.32
CA ASN A 29 -13.27 2.32 0.78
C ASN A 29 -13.97 1.05 1.28
N LYS A 30 -13.70 -0.10 0.66
CA LYS A 30 -14.22 -1.41 1.08
C LYS A 30 -13.73 -1.78 2.48
N TRP A 31 -12.47 -1.48 2.79
CA TRP A 31 -11.84 -1.77 4.08
C TRP A 31 -11.88 -0.63 5.09
N LYS A 32 -12.83 0.30 4.97
CA LYS A 32 -12.94 1.43 5.91
C LYS A 32 -13.46 1.09 7.30
N THR A 33 -14.10 -0.07 7.47
CA THR A 33 -14.76 -0.47 8.72
C THR A 33 -14.02 -1.63 9.37
N LEU A 34 -14.35 -1.95 10.63
CA LEU A 34 -13.77 -3.08 11.38
C LEU A 34 -14.13 -4.47 10.83
N ALA A 35 -15.03 -4.58 9.85
CA ALA A 35 -15.57 -5.86 9.38
C ALA A 35 -14.50 -6.87 8.93
N GLY A 36 -13.36 -6.40 8.41
CA GLY A 36 -12.23 -7.25 7.97
C GLY A 36 -11.22 -7.64 9.06
N CYS A 37 -11.36 -7.13 10.29
CA CYS A 37 -10.41 -7.35 11.39
C CYS A 37 -10.98 -8.11 12.59
N THR A 38 -12.24 -8.58 12.51
CA THR A 38 -12.93 -9.24 13.63
C THR A 38 -12.29 -10.56 14.07
N MET A 39 -11.46 -11.18 13.22
CA MET A 39 -10.72 -12.42 13.52
C MET A 39 -9.20 -12.20 13.71
N GLY A 40 -8.76 -10.96 13.96
CA GLY A 40 -7.34 -10.65 14.19
C GLY A 40 -6.52 -10.31 12.94
N GLY A 41 -7.15 -10.17 11.77
CA GLY A 41 -6.50 -9.60 10.59
C GLY A 41 -6.35 -8.07 10.67
N GLN A 42 -5.66 -7.46 9.71
CA GLN A 42 -5.45 -6.01 9.58
C GLN A 42 -5.95 -5.43 8.25
N ARG A 43 -6.71 -6.22 7.47
CA ARG A 43 -7.38 -5.80 6.23
C ARG A 43 -8.65 -4.97 6.51
N CYS A 44 -8.50 -3.89 7.26
CA CYS A 44 -9.57 -3.01 7.70
C CYS A 44 -9.04 -1.63 8.14
N LEU A 45 -9.93 -0.74 8.56
CA LEU A 45 -9.60 0.59 9.09
C LEU A 45 -8.73 1.45 8.15
N TYR A 46 -8.85 1.23 6.84
CA TYR A 46 -8.26 2.12 5.85
C TYR A 46 -9.14 3.35 5.64
N LYS A 47 -8.55 4.54 5.67
CA LYS A 47 -9.27 5.80 5.50
C LYS A 47 -8.64 6.63 4.40
N LEU A 48 -9.38 6.80 3.31
CA LEU A 48 -8.99 7.71 2.22
C LEU A 48 -8.89 9.16 2.75
N GLN A 49 -7.81 9.84 2.43
CA GLN A 49 -7.60 11.25 2.76
C GLN A 49 -7.83 12.13 1.54
N THR A 50 -7.09 11.87 0.47
CA THR A 50 -7.22 12.54 -0.81
C THR A 50 -6.88 11.57 -1.94
N SER A 51 -7.43 11.81 -3.13
CA SER A 51 -7.20 10.92 -4.25
C SER A 51 -7.33 11.66 -5.58
N SER A 52 -6.44 11.31 -6.51
CA SER A 52 -6.44 11.68 -7.91
C SER A 52 -5.80 10.55 -8.71
N VAL A 53 -6.01 10.51 -10.03
CA VAL A 53 -5.45 9.45 -10.89
C VAL A 53 -3.92 9.32 -10.76
N HIS A 54 -3.21 10.39 -10.37
CA HIS A 54 -1.75 10.40 -10.21
C HIS A 54 -1.28 10.17 -8.77
N PHE A 55 -2.17 10.29 -7.78
CA PHE A 55 -1.80 10.26 -6.37
C PHE A 55 -2.96 9.85 -5.47
N ILE A 56 -2.71 8.92 -4.55
CA ILE A 56 -3.66 8.49 -3.51
C ILE A 56 -2.97 8.65 -2.15
N ALA A 57 -3.62 9.34 -1.22
CA ALA A 57 -3.23 9.34 0.19
C ALA A 57 -4.33 8.72 1.04
N ALA A 58 -3.93 7.85 1.94
CA ALA A 58 -4.80 7.19 2.90
C ALA A 58 -4.10 7.05 4.26
N LYS A 59 -4.87 6.67 5.28
CA LYS A 59 -4.35 6.23 6.56
C LYS A 59 -4.79 4.80 6.81
N HIS A 60 -3.96 4.02 7.48
CA HIS A 60 -4.35 2.76 8.10
C HIS A 60 -4.23 2.91 9.62
N THR A 61 -5.15 2.28 10.35
CA THR A 61 -5.10 2.26 11.81
C THR A 61 -5.10 0.83 12.27
N SER A 62 -4.05 0.41 12.96
CA SER A 62 -3.97 -0.95 13.46
C SER A 62 -5.11 -1.22 14.44
N PRO A 63 -5.83 -2.37 14.32
CA PRO A 63 -7.05 -2.60 15.09
C PRO A 63 -6.80 -2.78 16.58
N LEU A 64 -5.64 -3.36 16.95
CA LEU A 64 -5.25 -3.63 18.34
C LEU A 64 -4.54 -2.44 18.97
N GLU A 65 -3.36 -2.10 18.45
CA GLU A 65 -2.47 -1.08 19.03
C GLU A 65 -2.87 0.37 18.71
N ARG A 66 -3.80 0.56 17.75
CA ARG A 66 -4.27 1.89 17.29
C ARG A 66 -3.18 2.78 16.72
N PHE A 67 -2.07 2.19 16.27
CA PHE A 67 -1.04 2.90 15.52
C PHE A 67 -1.61 3.38 14.18
N VAL A 68 -1.23 4.59 13.80
CA VAL A 68 -1.67 5.21 12.56
C VAL A 68 -0.52 5.29 11.59
N ASP A 69 -0.71 4.70 10.42
CA ASP A 69 0.26 4.72 9.33
C ASP A 69 -0.29 5.54 8.16
N HIS A 70 0.53 6.43 7.60
CA HIS A 70 0.24 7.20 6.39
C HIS A 70 0.64 6.39 5.17
N ILE A 71 -0.30 6.20 4.26
CA ILE A 71 -0.12 5.45 3.02
C ILE A 71 -0.22 6.42 1.85
N ASN A 72 0.77 6.37 0.96
CA ASN A 72 0.81 7.15 -0.26
C ASN A 72 1.10 6.26 -1.47
N PHE A 73 0.31 6.43 -2.53
CA PHE A 73 0.58 5.85 -3.85
C PHE A 73 0.75 6.98 -4.85
N ARG A 74 1.80 6.89 -5.66
CA ARG A 74 2.03 7.77 -6.81
C ARG A 74 1.96 6.94 -8.08
N LEU A 75 1.09 7.34 -9.00
CA LEU A 75 0.82 6.60 -10.24
C LEU A 75 1.32 7.40 -11.43
N VAL A 76 2.07 6.74 -12.32
CA VAL A 76 2.63 7.32 -13.54
C VAL A 76 2.31 6.41 -14.71
N SER A 77 1.60 6.96 -15.70
CA SER A 77 1.31 6.24 -16.93
C SER A 77 2.54 6.16 -17.83
N PHE A 78 2.75 5.03 -18.48
CA PHE A 78 3.80 4.85 -19.49
C PHE A 78 3.28 3.99 -20.65
N HIS A 79 4.08 3.87 -21.71
CA HIS A 79 3.73 3.12 -22.92
C HIS A 79 2.38 3.58 -23.53
N PHE A 80 2.29 4.86 -23.93
CA PHE A 80 1.07 5.46 -24.49
C PHE A 80 -0.19 5.28 -23.62
N PHE A 81 -0.04 5.42 -22.29
CA PHE A 81 -1.13 5.34 -21.31
C PHE A 81 -1.78 3.97 -21.12
N THR A 82 -1.21 2.90 -21.67
CA THR A 82 -1.74 1.54 -21.49
C THR A 82 -1.15 0.81 -20.28
N CYS A 83 -0.02 1.28 -19.75
CA CYS A 83 0.64 0.71 -18.58
C CYS A 83 0.70 1.71 -17.42
N CYS A 84 0.82 1.20 -16.20
CA CYS A 84 0.94 2.00 -15.00
C CYS A 84 2.11 1.59 -14.14
N HIS A 85 2.88 2.59 -13.72
CA HIS A 85 3.91 2.46 -12.71
C HIS A 85 3.41 3.09 -11.41
N VAL A 86 3.54 2.38 -10.29
CA VAL A 86 3.08 2.81 -8.98
C VAL A 86 4.24 2.78 -7.99
N SER A 87 4.56 3.93 -7.43
CA SER A 87 5.48 4.06 -6.30
C SER A 87 4.66 4.19 -5.02
N ALA A 88 4.88 3.32 -4.05
CA ALA A 88 4.08 3.22 -2.83
C ALA A 88 4.93 3.39 -1.57
N MET A 89 4.37 4.04 -0.55
CA MET A 89 5.04 4.29 0.73
C MET A 89 4.04 4.19 1.88
N SER A 90 4.45 3.54 2.99
CA SER A 90 3.74 3.55 4.26
C SER A 90 4.69 4.01 5.38
N ILE A 91 4.28 4.99 6.18
CA ILE A 91 5.07 5.52 7.30
C ILE A 91 4.20 5.62 8.55
N SER A 92 4.69 5.11 9.67
CA SER A 92 4.01 5.27 10.96
C SER A 92 4.15 6.69 11.53
N GLU A 93 3.06 7.24 12.09
CA GLU A 93 3.10 8.48 12.87
C GLU A 93 3.95 8.33 14.15
N THR A 94 4.15 7.10 14.62
CA THR A 94 4.82 6.81 15.89
C THR A 94 6.33 6.75 15.71
N TRP A 95 7.02 7.85 16.02
CA TRP A 95 8.47 7.99 15.82
C TRP A 95 9.37 7.04 16.63
N TYR A 96 8.84 6.38 17.67
CA TYR A 96 9.56 5.36 18.47
C TYR A 96 9.36 3.93 17.97
N ALA A 97 8.45 3.69 17.01
CA ALA A 97 8.24 2.38 16.41
C ALA A 97 9.34 2.08 15.37
N ILE A 98 10.60 2.00 15.85
CA ILE A 98 11.80 1.79 15.03
C ILE A 98 11.78 0.40 14.35
N LYS A 99 11.02 -0.55 14.89
CA LYS A 99 10.76 -1.86 14.28
C LYS A 99 9.27 -2.03 14.06
N ASP A 100 8.87 -2.01 12.79
CA ASP A 100 7.48 -2.23 12.36
C ASP A 100 7.20 -3.69 11.99
N HIS A 101 8.16 -4.61 12.12
CA HIS A 101 8.02 -6.02 11.71
C HIS A 101 7.51 -6.20 10.27
N GLY A 102 7.76 -5.23 9.38
CA GLY A 102 7.25 -5.24 8.02
C GLY A 102 5.78 -4.81 7.86
N THR A 103 5.14 -4.27 8.92
CA THR A 103 3.76 -3.76 8.90
C THR A 103 3.57 -2.72 7.80
N ASN A 104 4.54 -1.81 7.60
CA ASN A 104 4.44 -0.81 6.54
C ASN A 104 4.37 -1.44 5.14
N TYR A 105 5.13 -2.51 4.88
CA TYR A 105 4.99 -3.24 3.63
C TYR A 105 3.63 -3.92 3.53
N CYS A 106 3.18 -4.62 4.58
CA CYS A 106 1.91 -5.33 4.57
C CYS A 106 0.71 -4.39 4.35
N ASN A 107 0.74 -3.20 4.92
CA ASN A 107 -0.28 -2.17 4.71
C ASN A 107 -0.46 -1.85 3.22
N LEU A 108 0.63 -1.80 2.45
CA LEU A 108 0.64 -1.55 1.00
C LEU A 108 0.25 -2.81 0.22
N TYR A 109 0.89 -3.93 0.51
CA TYR A 109 0.67 -5.19 -0.20
C TYR A 109 -0.78 -5.67 -0.07
N ASN A 110 -1.38 -5.54 1.12
CA ASN A 110 -2.78 -5.90 1.33
C ASN A 110 -3.73 -5.11 0.43
N LEU A 111 -3.47 -3.83 0.16
CA LEU A 111 -4.31 -3.05 -0.74
C LEU A 111 -4.15 -3.50 -2.21
N ILE A 112 -2.95 -3.84 -2.64
CA ILE A 112 -2.66 -4.33 -3.99
C ILE A 112 -3.27 -5.72 -4.20
N GLU A 113 -3.05 -6.64 -3.26
CA GLU A 113 -3.61 -8.00 -3.31
C GLU A 113 -5.14 -7.99 -3.15
N GLY A 114 -5.66 -7.27 -2.16
CA GLY A 114 -7.11 -7.22 -1.90
C GLY A 114 -7.93 -6.57 -3.01
N SER A 115 -7.30 -5.72 -3.84
CA SER A 115 -7.91 -5.12 -5.03
C SER A 115 -7.83 -6.00 -6.29
N GLY A 116 -7.20 -7.17 -6.20
CA GLY A 116 -6.98 -8.09 -7.32
C GLY A 116 -5.89 -7.62 -8.29
N LEU A 117 -5.15 -6.56 -7.97
CA LEU A 117 -4.12 -6.01 -8.85
C LEU A 117 -2.89 -6.91 -8.98
N THR A 118 -2.66 -7.81 -8.02
CA THR A 118 -1.64 -8.87 -8.13
C THR A 118 -1.90 -9.85 -9.27
N GLU A 119 -3.15 -9.97 -9.72
CA GLU A 119 -3.56 -10.83 -10.84
C GLU A 119 -3.65 -10.07 -12.17
N ALA A 120 -3.43 -8.75 -12.15
CA ALA A 120 -3.50 -7.93 -13.36
C ALA A 120 -2.39 -8.30 -14.34
N GLY A 121 -2.70 -8.22 -15.64
CA GLY A 121 -1.73 -8.47 -16.70
C GLY A 121 -0.49 -7.59 -16.54
N GLY A 122 0.70 -8.21 -16.62
CA GLY A 122 1.97 -7.50 -16.49
C GLY A 122 2.31 -7.01 -15.09
N TYR A 123 1.62 -7.50 -14.05
CA TYR A 123 1.97 -7.19 -12.67
C TYR A 123 3.41 -7.60 -12.34
N LYS A 124 4.19 -6.66 -11.81
CA LYS A 124 5.52 -6.90 -11.27
C LYS A 124 5.77 -5.97 -10.09
N GLU A 125 6.08 -6.54 -8.93
CA GLU A 125 6.52 -5.80 -7.76
C GLU A 125 8.06 -5.83 -7.67
N VAL A 126 8.65 -4.67 -7.34
CA VAL A 126 10.04 -4.50 -7.00
C VAL A 126 10.10 -3.90 -5.60
N THR A 127 10.56 -4.71 -4.65
CA THR A 127 10.78 -4.31 -3.26
C THR A 127 12.02 -5.03 -2.73
N SER A 128 12.63 -4.50 -1.69
CA SER A 128 13.78 -5.10 -1.01
C SER A 128 13.87 -4.57 0.42
N ASP A 129 14.66 -5.23 1.27
CA ASP A 129 14.91 -4.73 2.64
C ASP A 129 15.58 -3.35 2.67
N PHE A 130 16.21 -2.95 1.56
CA PHE A 130 16.79 -1.61 1.38
C PHE A 130 15.73 -0.55 1.07
N LEU A 131 14.68 -0.93 0.33
CA LEU A 131 13.56 -0.05 -0.05
C LEU A 131 12.50 0.01 1.06
N CYS A 132 12.13 -1.14 1.61
CA CYS A 132 11.26 -1.25 2.78
C CYS A 132 11.97 -2.04 3.87
N THR A 133 12.34 -1.36 4.95
CA THR A 133 12.99 -2.00 6.09
C THR A 133 12.16 -3.19 6.59
N GLN A 134 12.81 -4.32 6.86
CA GLN A 134 12.18 -5.55 7.39
C GLN A 134 11.16 -6.23 6.47
N ARG A 135 11.22 -6.02 5.14
CA ARG A 135 10.39 -6.73 4.16
C ARG A 135 10.54 -8.26 4.25
N SER A 136 11.75 -8.76 4.42
CA SER A 136 12.06 -10.21 4.49
C SER A 136 11.49 -10.89 5.73
N SER A 137 11.23 -10.14 6.80
CA SER A 137 10.56 -10.62 8.02
C SER A 137 9.05 -10.35 8.04
N ALA A 138 8.50 -9.71 7.00
CA ALA A 138 7.09 -9.34 6.93
C ALA A 138 6.22 -10.59 6.74
N ASN A 139 5.25 -10.81 7.62
CA ASN A 139 4.25 -11.86 7.49
C ASN A 139 2.84 -11.28 7.29
N CYS A 140 2.51 -10.94 6.05
CA CYS A 140 1.21 -10.32 5.71
C CYS A 140 0.03 -11.30 5.68
N THR A 141 0.20 -12.55 6.16
CA THR A 141 -0.92 -13.46 6.39
C THR A 141 -1.47 -13.36 7.81
N VAL A 142 -0.64 -12.87 8.74
CA VAL A 142 -1.03 -12.52 10.11
C VAL A 142 -1.54 -11.07 10.16
N TYR A 143 -1.14 -10.24 9.19
CA TYR A 143 -1.50 -8.81 9.04
C TYR A 143 -2.48 -8.61 7.89
#